data_AF-A0A5C8QN60-F1
#
_entry.id   AF-A0A5C8QN60-F1
#
_cell.length_a   1.000
_cell.length_b   1.000
_cell.length_c   1.000
_cell.angle_alpha   90.00
_cell.angle_beta   90.00
_cell.angle_gamma   90.00
#
_symmetry.space_group_name_H-M   'P 1'
#
loop_
_entity.id
_entity.type
_entity.pdbx_description
1 polymer ?
#
loop_
_entity_poly.entity_id
_entity_poly.type
_entity_poly.pdbx_seq_one_letter_code
_entity_poly.pdbx_strand_id
1 'polypeptide(L)'
;MARRLSKVGTNSGNGNCPTLYEVPGTDDYVVQGDTVTDPAELTQLHRPTERESAVVVPRELLANFGPKEPVRVAQWISPEEFGEMFTTLEHSVWGLETRRRYASDGRTRARAGRPAPGRRFERVRLVDTVDAPDPAGSGPRARAGEDLRILSRERAAELALPEGDFWIFDSRVVALPRFGADDGTTRVELITNPVDVLRYAQAREAAWHHAVP
;
A
#
# COMPACT_ATOMS: atom_id res chain seq x y z
N MET A 1 -14.22 16.39 29.19
CA MET A 1 -13.44 15.42 30.00
C MET A 1 -12.02 15.38 29.46
N ALA A 2 -11.01 15.29 30.32
CA ALA A 2 -9.62 15.16 29.87
C ALA A 2 -9.36 13.74 29.34
N ARG A 3 -8.64 13.62 28.23
CA ARG A 3 -8.18 12.33 27.69
C ARG A 3 -7.19 11.68 28.66
N ARG A 4 -7.26 10.35 28.82
CA ARG A 4 -6.26 9.57 29.57
C ARG A 4 -5.03 9.36 28.67
N LEU A 5 -3.83 9.54 29.22
CA LEU A 5 -2.56 9.29 28.53
C LEU A 5 -1.81 8.18 29.26
N SER A 6 -1.14 7.28 28.53
CA SER A 6 -0.29 6.24 29.11
C SER A 6 1.17 6.53 28.76
N LYS A 7 2.07 6.51 29.75
CA LYS A 7 3.50 6.78 29.52
C LYS A 7 4.14 5.57 28.82
N VAL A 8 4.79 5.82 27.69
CA VAL A 8 5.51 4.79 26.93
C VAL A 8 6.98 4.76 27.32
N GLY A 9 7.62 5.93 27.41
CA GLY A 9 9.04 5.97 27.74
C GLY A 9 9.63 7.37 27.83
N THR A 10 10.82 7.42 28.42
CA THR A 10 11.66 8.61 28.51
C THR A 10 13.12 8.18 28.59
N ASN A 11 14.02 9.04 28.13
CA ASN A 11 15.46 8.79 28.16
C ASN A 11 16.11 9.42 29.40
N SER A 12 15.31 9.90 30.35
CA SER A 12 15.82 10.66 31.48
C SER A 12 16.48 9.76 32.53
N GLY A 13 17.78 9.99 32.73
CA GLY A 13 18.44 9.66 33.99
C GLY A 13 18.13 10.69 35.08
N ASN A 14 18.07 12.00 34.74
CA ASN A 14 18.11 13.11 35.71
C ASN A 14 17.11 14.28 35.45
N GLY A 15 15.93 14.02 34.87
CA GLY A 15 14.76 14.90 35.08
C GLY A 15 14.38 15.96 34.02
N ASN A 16 15.17 16.22 32.98
CA ASN A 16 14.79 17.17 31.91
C ASN A 16 14.89 16.55 30.52
N CYS A 17 14.00 15.60 30.19
CA CYS A 17 13.95 15.02 28.85
C CYS A 17 12.52 14.83 28.38
N PRO A 18 12.28 14.90 27.07
CA PRO A 18 10.96 14.65 26.55
C PRO A 18 10.48 13.24 26.88
N THR A 19 9.18 13.13 27.07
CA THR A 19 8.49 11.90 27.45
C THR A 19 7.42 11.62 26.41
N LEU A 20 7.42 10.37 25.93
CA LEU A 20 6.45 9.89 24.96
C LEU A 20 5.28 9.24 25.69
N TYR A 21 4.06 9.65 25.33
CA TYR A 21 2.82 9.09 25.83
C TYR A 21 1.97 8.60 24.66
N GLU A 22 1.33 7.45 24.81
CA GLU A 22 0.29 6.98 23.89
C GLU A 22 -1.07 7.54 24.32
N VAL A 23 -1.95 7.72 23.34
CA VAL A 23 -3.37 8.00 23.56
C VAL A 23 -4.14 6.68 23.38
N PRO A 24 -4.63 6.06 24.48
CA PRO A 24 -5.25 4.74 24.40
C PRO A 24 -6.44 4.71 23.44
N GLY A 25 -6.46 3.68 22.57
CA GLY A 25 -7.52 3.50 21.56
C GLY A 25 -7.34 4.32 20.29
N THR A 26 -6.16 4.92 20.08
CA THR A 26 -5.79 5.65 18.86
C THR A 26 -4.36 5.30 18.45
N ASP A 27 -3.97 5.69 17.24
CA ASP A 27 -2.59 5.60 16.74
C ASP A 27 -1.75 6.86 17.07
N ASP A 28 -2.27 7.74 17.95
CA ASP A 28 -1.66 9.04 18.26
C ASP A 28 -0.73 8.97 19.49
N TYR A 29 0.36 9.74 19.40
CA TYR A 29 1.25 10.01 20.52
C TYR A 29 1.15 11.47 20.98
N VAL A 30 1.36 11.68 22.27
CA VAL A 30 1.62 12.99 22.87
C VAL A 30 3.07 13.03 23.34
N VAL A 31 3.78 14.10 22.97
CA VAL A 31 5.14 14.33 23.41
C VAL A 31 5.15 15.51 24.38
N GLN A 32 5.62 15.27 25.61
CA GLN A 32 5.98 16.33 26.55
C GLN A 32 7.45 16.65 26.32
N GLY A 33 7.83 17.91 26.21
CA GLY A 33 9.23 18.34 26.06
C GLY A 33 9.34 19.86 25.96
N ASP A 34 10.55 20.34 25.63
CA ASP A 34 10.78 21.77 25.43
C ASP A 34 10.21 22.23 24.10
N THR A 35 9.35 23.25 24.16
CA THR A 35 8.75 23.87 22.98
C THR A 35 9.79 24.74 22.26
N VAL A 36 9.81 24.68 20.93
CA VAL A 36 10.57 25.61 20.09
C VAL A 36 9.92 26.99 20.19
N THR A 37 10.64 27.95 20.75
CA THR A 37 10.15 29.33 20.94
C THR A 37 10.93 30.36 20.14
N ASP A 38 12.08 30.01 19.55
CA ASP A 38 12.87 30.94 18.74
C ASP A 38 12.09 31.27 17.45
N PRO A 39 11.76 32.56 17.19
CA PRO A 39 11.06 32.97 15.97
C PRO A 39 11.80 32.56 14.69
N ALA A 40 13.13 32.57 14.68
CA ALA A 40 13.92 32.18 13.51
C ALA A 40 13.78 30.69 13.19
N GLU A 41 13.69 29.82 14.22
CA GLU A 41 13.43 28.39 14.03
C GLU A 41 11.98 28.15 13.59
N LEU A 42 11.01 28.85 14.18
CA LEU A 42 9.60 28.71 13.83
C LEU A 42 9.31 29.07 12.37
N THR A 43 10.03 30.02 11.77
CA THR A 43 9.88 30.36 10.34
C THR A 43 10.34 29.24 9.39
N GLN A 44 11.13 28.28 9.87
CA GLN A 44 11.59 27.12 9.09
C GLN A 44 10.52 26.01 9.03
N LEU A 45 9.52 26.04 9.93
CA LEU A 45 8.44 25.06 9.96
C LEU A 45 7.44 25.29 8.83
N HIS A 46 6.87 24.20 8.31
CA HIS A 46 5.95 24.27 7.18
C HIS A 46 4.57 24.77 7.61
N ARG A 47 4.35 26.08 7.52
CA ARG A 47 3.05 26.77 7.74
C ARG A 47 2.38 26.42 9.10
N PRO A 48 3.06 26.63 10.24
CA PRO A 48 2.44 26.41 11.54
C PRO A 48 1.23 27.33 11.74
N THR A 49 0.14 26.79 12.27
CA THR A 49 -1.03 27.56 12.72
C THR A 49 -0.83 28.08 14.15
N GLU A 50 -1.64 29.05 14.58
CA GLU A 50 -1.61 29.58 15.95
C GLU A 50 -1.93 28.52 17.03
N ARG A 51 -2.48 27.36 16.64
CA ARG A 51 -2.82 26.25 17.54
C ARG A 51 -1.76 25.16 17.57
N GLU A 52 -0.74 25.25 16.72
CA GLU A 52 0.34 24.28 16.64
C GLU A 52 1.53 24.74 17.49
N SER A 53 2.21 23.78 18.12
CA SER A 53 3.44 24.01 18.87
C SER A 53 4.42 22.93 18.47
N ALA A 54 5.69 23.30 18.28
CA ALA A 54 6.76 22.37 17.96
C ALA A 54 7.53 22.03 19.23
N VAL A 55 7.82 20.75 19.46
CA VAL A 55 8.59 20.26 20.61
C VAL A 55 9.88 19.63 20.11
N VAL A 56 11.00 19.94 20.75
CA VAL A 56 12.29 19.32 20.41
C VAL A 56 12.34 17.90 20.99
N VAL A 57 12.62 16.92 20.13
CA VAL A 57 12.66 15.49 20.52
C VAL A 57 14.01 14.87 20.15
N PRO A 58 14.81 14.37 21.12
CA PRO A 58 15.98 13.56 20.87
C PRO A 58 15.64 12.34 20.03
N ARG A 59 16.46 12.09 18.99
CA ARG A 59 16.27 10.95 18.08
C ARG A 59 16.19 9.62 18.81
N GLU A 60 16.98 9.46 19.87
CA GLU A 60 16.99 8.28 20.74
C GLU A 60 15.64 7.99 21.41
N LEU A 61 14.81 8.99 21.73
CA LEU A 61 13.49 8.77 22.34
C LEU A 61 12.60 7.99 21.37
N LEU A 62 12.52 8.46 20.12
CA LEU A 62 11.73 7.79 19.09
C LEU A 62 12.36 6.47 18.68
N ALA A 63 13.69 6.42 18.58
CA ALA A 63 14.39 5.19 18.23
C ALA A 63 14.21 4.10 19.29
N ASN A 64 14.09 4.42 20.58
CA ASN A 64 13.96 3.42 21.65
C ASN A 64 12.50 3.10 21.98
N PHE A 65 11.63 4.10 21.95
CA PHE A 65 10.26 4.00 22.49
C PHE A 65 9.16 4.23 21.45
N GLY A 66 9.50 4.61 20.22
CA GLY A 66 8.54 4.69 19.11
C GLY A 66 8.11 3.29 18.63
N PRO A 67 6.98 3.22 17.88
CA PRO A 67 6.46 1.96 17.37
C PRO A 67 7.49 1.27 16.47
N LYS A 68 7.72 -0.02 16.72
CA LYS A 68 8.65 -0.86 15.96
C LYS A 68 7.97 -1.60 14.83
N GLU A 69 6.69 -1.83 15.00
CA GLU A 69 5.83 -2.43 13.99
C GLU A 69 5.41 -1.34 13.01
N PRO A 70 5.40 -1.63 11.70
CA PRO A 70 4.88 -0.70 10.72
C PRO A 70 3.40 -0.44 11.01
N VAL A 71 3.09 0.80 11.40
CA VAL A 71 1.69 1.25 11.53
C VAL A 71 1.14 1.43 10.13
N ARG A 72 0.27 0.50 9.72
CA ARG A 72 -0.38 0.53 8.41
C ARG A 72 -1.60 1.45 8.48
N VAL A 73 -1.39 2.74 8.24
CA VAL A 73 -2.51 3.66 8.00
C VAL A 73 -2.97 3.45 6.55
N ALA A 74 -4.09 2.76 6.39
CA ALA A 74 -4.65 2.49 5.07
C ALA A 74 -4.98 3.81 4.35
N GLN A 75 -4.24 4.09 3.28
CA GLN A 75 -4.53 5.21 2.38
C GLN A 75 -5.53 4.72 1.34
N TRP A 76 -6.73 5.30 1.32
CA TRP A 76 -7.78 4.89 0.40
C TRP A 76 -7.88 5.85 -0.77
N ILE A 77 -7.97 5.31 -1.98
CA ILE A 77 -8.28 6.05 -3.20
C ILE A 77 -9.52 5.46 -3.86
N SER A 78 -10.16 6.29 -4.69
CA SER A 78 -11.27 5.91 -5.54
C SER A 78 -10.81 4.99 -6.70
N PRO A 79 -11.75 4.25 -7.32
CA PRO A 79 -11.48 3.51 -8.55
C PRO A 79 -10.96 4.37 -9.71
N GLU A 80 -11.34 5.66 -9.76
CA GLU A 80 -10.92 6.61 -10.78
C GLU A 80 -9.44 7.00 -10.60
N GLU A 81 -9.07 7.43 -9.38
CA GLU A 81 -7.67 7.73 -9.02
C GLU A 81 -6.76 6.50 -9.25
N PHE A 82 -7.25 5.29 -8.98
CA PHE A 82 -6.50 4.07 -9.31
C PHE A 82 -6.27 3.91 -10.83
N GLY A 83 -7.25 4.28 -11.65
CA GLY A 83 -7.10 4.32 -13.11
C GLY A 83 -6.01 5.30 -13.56
N GLU A 84 -5.93 6.47 -12.92
CA GLU A 84 -4.92 7.50 -13.18
C GLU A 84 -3.49 7.05 -12.86
N MET A 85 -3.31 6.11 -11.91
CA MET A 85 -1.99 5.55 -11.61
C MET A 85 -1.34 4.89 -12.83
N PHE A 86 -2.13 4.33 -13.76
CA PHE A 86 -1.59 3.69 -14.96
C PHE A 86 -0.98 4.71 -15.93
N THR A 87 -1.49 5.94 -15.96
CA THR A 87 -1.01 6.98 -16.88
C THR A 87 0.14 7.81 -16.29
N THR A 88 0.24 7.84 -14.96
CA THR A 88 1.24 8.65 -14.23
C THR A 88 2.51 7.90 -13.83
N LEU A 89 2.54 6.57 -13.96
CA LEU A 89 3.71 5.77 -13.64
C LEU A 89 4.93 6.08 -14.54
N GLU A 90 6.12 5.90 -13.97
CA GLU A 90 7.38 6.27 -14.57
C GLU A 90 7.99 5.14 -15.43
N HIS A 91 7.86 3.88 -15.00
CA HIS A 91 8.62 2.77 -15.57
C HIS A 91 7.78 1.53 -15.83
N SER A 92 7.09 1.01 -14.82
CA SER A 92 6.45 -0.30 -14.91
C SER A 92 5.23 -0.44 -14.02
N VAL A 93 4.29 -1.26 -14.47
CA VAL A 93 3.20 -1.80 -13.66
C VAL A 93 3.16 -3.32 -13.80
N TRP A 94 2.99 -3.98 -12.66
CA TRP A 94 2.81 -5.43 -12.58
C TRP A 94 1.56 -5.77 -11.76
N GLY A 95 0.73 -6.71 -12.20
CA GLY A 95 -0.48 -7.12 -11.49
C GLY A 95 -0.57 -8.62 -11.20
N LEU A 96 -1.13 -8.98 -10.04
CA LEU A 96 -1.65 -10.32 -9.74
C LEU A 96 -3.17 -10.26 -9.70
N GLU A 97 -3.83 -11.04 -10.57
CA GLU A 97 -5.29 -11.22 -10.56
C GLU A 97 -5.65 -12.60 -10.03
N THR A 98 -6.27 -12.66 -8.85
CA THR A 98 -6.63 -13.91 -8.19
C THR A 98 -8.09 -14.28 -8.41
N ARG A 99 -8.96 -13.36 -8.85
CA ARG A 99 -10.40 -13.67 -8.98
C ARG A 99 -10.72 -14.55 -10.19
N ARG A 100 -11.73 -15.43 -10.03
CA ARG A 100 -12.25 -16.28 -11.13
C ARG A 100 -13.11 -15.50 -12.12
N ARG A 101 -13.86 -14.51 -11.61
CA ARG A 101 -14.77 -13.67 -12.40
C ARG A 101 -14.62 -12.21 -11.98
N TYR A 102 -14.87 -11.34 -12.95
CA TYR A 102 -15.08 -9.91 -12.77
C TYR A 102 -16.38 -9.55 -13.47
N ALA A 103 -17.10 -8.53 -12.99
CA ALA A 103 -18.36 -8.08 -13.58
C ALA A 103 -18.20 -7.82 -15.09
N SER A 104 -18.93 -8.55 -15.94
CA SER A 104 -18.79 -8.51 -17.41
C SER A 104 -19.54 -7.35 -18.07
N ASP A 105 -20.34 -6.59 -17.34
CA ASP A 105 -21.47 -5.77 -17.83
C ASP A 105 -21.24 -4.25 -17.84
N GLY A 106 -19.98 -3.79 -17.96
CA GLY A 106 -19.69 -2.39 -18.29
C GLY A 106 -19.86 -1.35 -17.18
N ARG A 107 -20.17 -1.76 -15.93
CA ARG A 107 -20.23 -0.86 -14.76
C ARG A 107 -18.83 -0.55 -14.21
N THR A 108 -18.70 0.58 -13.50
CA THR A 108 -17.44 1.19 -13.01
C THR A 108 -16.49 0.13 -12.47
N ARG A 109 -15.50 -0.22 -13.27
CA ARG A 109 -14.43 -1.11 -12.87
C ARG A 109 -13.27 -0.22 -12.43
N ALA A 110 -12.61 -0.53 -11.33
CA ALA A 110 -11.17 -0.33 -11.31
C ALA A 110 -10.58 -1.39 -12.25
N ARG A 111 -10.78 -1.20 -13.56
CA ARG A 111 -10.01 -1.94 -14.56
C ARG A 111 -8.59 -1.50 -14.31
N ALA A 112 -7.65 -2.44 -14.36
CA ALA A 112 -6.29 -2.07 -14.67
C ALA A 112 -6.35 -1.06 -15.83
N GLY A 113 -5.69 0.09 -15.71
CA GLY A 113 -5.59 1.02 -16.82
C GLY A 113 -4.70 0.45 -17.92
N ARG A 114 -4.58 1.18 -19.03
CA ARG A 114 -3.50 0.93 -19.98
C ARG A 114 -2.40 1.93 -19.68
N PRO A 115 -1.16 1.49 -19.41
CA PRO A 115 -0.10 2.44 -19.18
C PRO A 115 0.31 3.14 -20.48
N ALA A 116 0.96 4.29 -20.34
CA ALA A 116 1.49 5.02 -21.48
C ALA A 116 2.43 4.13 -22.32
N PRO A 117 2.54 4.35 -23.64
CA PRO A 117 3.49 3.60 -24.48
C PRO A 117 4.92 3.64 -23.92
N GLY A 118 5.64 2.52 -24.06
CA GLY A 118 7.03 2.41 -23.57
C GLY A 118 7.16 2.06 -22.08
N ARG A 119 6.06 1.96 -21.34
CA ARG A 119 6.05 1.42 -19.97
C ARG A 119 5.93 -0.10 -19.99
N ARG A 120 6.61 -0.78 -19.06
CA ARG A 120 6.49 -2.24 -18.91
C ARG A 120 5.14 -2.57 -18.24
N PHE A 121 4.33 -3.37 -18.91
CA PHE A 121 3.03 -3.81 -18.41
C PHE A 121 2.99 -5.33 -18.36
N GLU A 122 2.98 -5.87 -17.16
CA GLU A 122 3.05 -7.31 -16.90
C GLU A 122 1.89 -7.73 -16.00
N ARG A 123 1.36 -8.94 -16.18
CA ARG A 123 0.33 -9.48 -15.29
C ARG A 123 0.40 -11.00 -15.19
N VAL A 124 0.18 -11.50 -13.98
CA VAL A 124 -0.12 -12.92 -13.74
C VAL A 124 -1.59 -13.06 -13.37
N ARG A 125 -2.29 -13.99 -14.02
CA ARG A 125 -3.66 -14.35 -13.67
C ARG A 125 -3.74 -15.77 -13.14
N LEU A 126 -4.39 -15.93 -12.00
CA LEU A 126 -4.61 -17.25 -11.40
C LEU A 126 -5.77 -17.99 -12.09
N VAL A 127 -5.47 -19.19 -12.56
CA VAL A 127 -6.43 -20.09 -13.23
C VAL A 127 -6.57 -21.39 -12.46
N ASP A 128 -7.68 -22.09 -12.64
CA ASP A 128 -7.87 -23.42 -12.03
C ASP A 128 -7.06 -24.49 -12.75
N THR A 129 -7.04 -24.43 -14.08
CA THR A 129 -6.30 -25.35 -14.94
C THR A 129 -5.64 -24.52 -16.02
N VAL A 130 -4.32 -24.64 -16.14
CA VAL A 130 -3.50 -23.88 -17.10
C VAL A 130 -3.87 -24.24 -18.55
N ASP A 131 -4.23 -25.50 -18.80
CA ASP A 131 -4.55 -26.03 -20.14
C ASP A 131 -6.05 -26.32 -20.37
N ALA A 132 -6.95 -25.73 -19.56
CA ALA A 132 -8.38 -25.94 -19.79
C ALA A 132 -8.79 -25.40 -21.18
N PRO A 133 -9.54 -26.17 -21.99
CA PRO A 133 -10.11 -25.66 -23.23
C PRO A 133 -10.95 -24.43 -22.94
N ASP A 134 -10.67 -23.31 -23.60
CA ASP A 134 -11.45 -22.08 -23.46
C ASP A 134 -12.69 -22.17 -24.36
N PRO A 135 -13.87 -22.59 -23.85
CA PRO A 135 -15.00 -22.94 -24.70
C PRO A 135 -15.69 -21.70 -25.28
N ALA A 136 -15.28 -20.49 -24.87
CA ALA A 136 -15.96 -19.22 -25.17
C ALA A 136 -15.02 -18.06 -25.54
N GLY A 137 -13.70 -18.28 -25.68
CA GLY A 137 -12.75 -17.16 -25.77
C GLY A 137 -12.71 -16.31 -24.49
N SER A 138 -13.17 -16.86 -23.37
CA SER A 138 -13.31 -16.22 -22.06
C SER A 138 -12.04 -16.25 -21.21
N GLY A 139 -10.99 -16.90 -21.71
CA GLY A 139 -9.69 -17.00 -21.06
C GLY A 139 -9.02 -15.64 -20.85
N PRO A 140 -7.92 -15.61 -20.08
CA PRO A 140 -7.16 -14.39 -19.83
C PRO A 140 -6.75 -13.76 -21.18
N ARG A 141 -7.23 -12.55 -21.47
CA ARG A 141 -6.82 -11.82 -22.68
C ARG A 141 -5.78 -10.78 -22.34
N ALA A 142 -4.62 -10.88 -22.99
CA ALA A 142 -3.60 -9.86 -22.95
C ALA A 142 -4.11 -8.60 -23.66
N ARG A 143 -3.82 -7.45 -23.07
CA ARG A 143 -4.05 -6.14 -23.70
C ARG A 143 -2.88 -5.81 -24.62
N ALA A 144 -3.09 -4.85 -25.51
CA ALA A 144 -2.04 -4.42 -26.43
C ALA A 144 -0.82 -3.87 -25.66
N GLY A 145 0.31 -4.58 -25.74
CA GLY A 145 1.56 -4.27 -25.05
C GLY A 145 1.70 -4.86 -23.64
N GLU A 146 0.77 -5.73 -23.22
CA GLU A 146 0.81 -6.44 -21.95
C GLU A 146 1.48 -7.82 -22.12
N ASP A 147 2.44 -8.15 -21.24
CA ASP A 147 2.92 -9.52 -21.03
C ASP A 147 2.03 -10.17 -19.97
N LEU A 148 1.08 -10.98 -20.44
CA LEU A 148 0.16 -11.72 -19.60
C LEU A 148 0.62 -13.16 -19.48
N ARG A 149 0.71 -13.64 -18.24
CA ARG A 149 0.99 -15.03 -17.91
C ARG A 149 -0.10 -15.61 -17.02
N ILE A 150 -0.18 -16.93 -17.01
CA ILE A 150 -1.11 -17.69 -16.18
C ILE A 150 -0.36 -18.56 -15.18
N LEU A 151 -0.94 -18.71 -14.00
CA LEU A 151 -0.42 -19.55 -12.92
C LEU A 151 -1.58 -20.35 -12.32
N SER A 152 -1.38 -21.64 -12.06
CA SER A 152 -2.43 -22.42 -11.40
C SER A 152 -2.65 -21.93 -9.96
N ARG A 153 -3.89 -21.96 -9.49
CA ARG A 153 -4.22 -21.62 -8.09
C ARG A 153 -3.55 -22.56 -7.10
N GLU A 154 -3.42 -23.83 -7.45
CA GLU A 154 -2.68 -24.82 -6.66
C GLU A 154 -1.23 -24.37 -6.47
N ARG A 155 -0.54 -24.02 -7.56
CA ARG A 155 0.84 -23.53 -7.48
C ARG A 155 0.95 -22.21 -6.73
N ALA A 156 -0.01 -21.31 -6.89
CA ALA A 156 -0.07 -20.06 -6.13
C ALA A 156 -0.20 -20.30 -4.61
N ALA A 157 -0.99 -21.31 -4.21
CA ALA A 157 -1.13 -21.71 -2.80
C ALA A 157 0.16 -22.34 -2.26
N GLU A 158 0.84 -23.20 -3.03
CA GLU A 158 2.15 -23.76 -2.66
C GLU A 158 3.22 -22.68 -2.46
N LEU A 159 3.16 -21.61 -3.24
CA LEU A 159 4.04 -20.45 -3.14
C LEU A 159 3.64 -19.46 -2.05
N ALA A 160 2.53 -19.71 -1.33
CA ALA A 160 1.95 -18.83 -0.33
C ALA A 160 1.73 -17.39 -0.85
N LEU A 161 1.28 -17.25 -2.10
CA LEU A 161 1.00 -15.94 -2.69
C LEU A 161 -0.19 -15.25 -1.99
N PRO A 162 -0.25 -13.90 -1.99
CA PRO A 162 -1.40 -13.18 -1.48
C PRO A 162 -2.72 -13.64 -2.13
N GLU A 163 -3.76 -13.82 -1.32
CA GLU A 163 -5.08 -14.30 -1.78
C GLU A 163 -5.84 -13.27 -2.62
N GLY A 164 -5.57 -11.99 -2.40
CA GLY A 164 -6.26 -10.89 -3.06
C GLY A 164 -5.48 -10.33 -4.26
N ASP A 165 -6.21 -9.73 -5.19
CA ASP A 165 -5.63 -8.96 -6.28
C ASP A 165 -4.73 -7.85 -5.73
N PHE A 166 -3.60 -7.62 -6.40
CA PHE A 166 -2.76 -6.47 -6.13
C PHE A 166 -2.01 -6.01 -7.38
N TRP A 167 -1.60 -4.75 -7.36
CA TRP A 167 -0.86 -4.08 -8.41
C TRP A 167 0.36 -3.39 -7.82
N ILE A 168 1.52 -3.53 -8.46
CA ILE A 168 2.76 -2.83 -8.08
C ILE A 168 3.10 -1.83 -9.18
N PHE A 169 3.25 -0.55 -8.80
CA PHE A 169 3.67 0.54 -9.67
C PHE A 169 5.09 0.96 -9.32
N ASP A 170 5.97 0.96 -10.31
CA ASP A 170 7.38 1.37 -10.22
C ASP A 170 8.17 0.71 -9.08
N SER A 171 7.73 -0.45 -8.61
CA SER A 171 8.26 -1.13 -7.41
C SER A 171 8.27 -0.26 -6.15
N ARG A 172 7.39 0.75 -6.08
CA ARG A 172 7.32 1.75 -4.99
C ARG A 172 5.95 1.84 -4.34
N VAL A 173 4.88 1.55 -5.07
CA VAL A 173 3.51 1.65 -4.56
C VAL A 173 2.78 0.35 -4.87
N VAL A 174 2.12 -0.22 -3.85
CA VAL A 174 1.20 -1.35 -4.03
C VAL A 174 -0.22 -0.84 -3.89
N ALA A 175 -1.08 -1.24 -4.82
CA ALA A 175 -2.51 -0.97 -4.78
C ALA A 175 -3.28 -2.28 -4.60
N LEU A 176 -4.17 -2.31 -3.61
CA LEU A 176 -5.04 -3.45 -3.29
C LEU A 176 -6.51 -3.09 -3.57
N PRO A 177 -7.05 -3.48 -4.73
CA PRO A 177 -8.45 -3.25 -5.03
C PRO A 177 -9.38 -3.99 -4.06
N ARG A 178 -10.42 -3.31 -3.59
CA ARG A 178 -11.50 -3.90 -2.79
C ARG A 178 -12.75 -4.04 -3.66
N PHE A 179 -13.34 -5.22 -3.65
CA PHE A 179 -14.48 -5.54 -4.50
C PHE A 179 -15.77 -5.64 -3.67
N GLY A 180 -16.87 -5.15 -4.22
CA GLY A 180 -18.22 -5.31 -3.67
C GLY A 180 -18.84 -6.66 -4.03
N ALA A 181 -20.09 -6.87 -3.61
CA ALA A 181 -20.87 -8.08 -3.90
C ALA A 181 -21.09 -8.31 -5.40
N ASP A 182 -21.06 -7.23 -6.17
CA ASP A 182 -21.32 -7.13 -7.60
C ASP A 182 -20.05 -7.40 -8.43
N ASP A 183 -18.95 -7.83 -7.81
CA ASP A 183 -17.60 -7.96 -8.41
C ASP A 183 -16.99 -6.65 -8.94
N GLY A 184 -17.62 -5.50 -8.69
CA GLY A 184 -17.08 -4.16 -8.99
C GLY A 184 -16.11 -3.68 -7.92
N THR A 185 -15.12 -2.88 -8.29
CA THR A 185 -14.18 -2.29 -7.33
C THR A 185 -14.82 -1.08 -6.64
N THR A 186 -14.87 -1.11 -5.31
CA THR A 186 -15.48 -0.06 -4.49
C THR A 186 -14.48 1.00 -4.06
N ARG A 187 -13.26 0.58 -3.71
CA ARG A 187 -12.13 1.45 -3.31
C ARG A 187 -10.82 0.70 -3.46
N VAL A 188 -9.71 1.41 -3.43
CA VAL A 188 -8.37 0.81 -3.53
C VAL A 188 -7.53 1.28 -2.35
N GLU A 189 -6.85 0.34 -1.70
CA GLU A 189 -5.90 0.66 -0.64
C GLU A 189 -4.50 0.85 -1.24
N LEU A 190 -3.81 1.91 -0.86
CA LEU A 190 -2.41 2.14 -1.21
C LEU A 190 -1.49 1.77 -0.05
N ILE A 191 -0.39 1.11 -0.41
CA ILE A 191 0.73 0.81 0.47
C ILE A 191 1.97 1.45 -0.14
N THR A 192 2.59 2.35 0.64
CA THR A 192 3.82 3.07 0.27
C THR A 192 4.97 2.80 1.25
N ASN A 193 4.72 2.06 2.34
CA ASN A 193 5.77 1.63 3.26
C ASN A 193 6.75 0.69 2.51
N PRO A 194 8.05 1.02 2.39
CA PRO A 194 9.00 0.22 1.62
C PRO A 194 9.12 -1.24 2.08
N VAL A 195 8.95 -1.52 3.38
CA VAL A 195 9.02 -2.88 3.92
C VAL A 195 7.83 -3.71 3.41
N ASP A 196 6.63 -3.13 3.41
CA ASP A 196 5.45 -3.82 2.91
C ASP A 196 5.47 -3.96 1.39
N VAL A 197 5.90 -2.91 0.67
CA VAL A 197 6.10 -2.97 -0.80
C VAL A 197 7.06 -4.09 -1.19
N LEU A 198 8.15 -4.29 -0.44
CA LEU A 198 9.11 -5.36 -0.68
C LEU A 198 8.48 -6.76 -0.55
N ARG A 199 7.56 -6.96 0.40
CA ARG A 199 6.84 -8.25 0.54
C ARG A 199 6.00 -8.57 -0.69
N TYR A 200 5.31 -7.58 -1.27
CA TYR A 200 4.58 -7.77 -2.52
C TYR A 200 5.52 -7.94 -3.72
N ALA A 201 6.65 -7.25 -3.74
CA ALA A 201 7.66 -7.45 -4.78
C ALA A 201 8.21 -8.89 -4.77
N GLN A 202 8.45 -9.47 -3.59
CA GLN A 202 8.83 -10.89 -3.47
C GLN A 202 7.74 -11.83 -4.01
N ALA A 203 6.47 -11.55 -3.71
CA ALA A 203 5.35 -12.31 -4.27
C ALA A 203 5.26 -12.19 -5.80
N ARG A 204 5.53 -10.99 -6.36
CA ARG A 204 5.66 -10.78 -7.81
C ARG A 204 6.73 -11.68 -8.41
N GLU A 205 7.93 -11.69 -7.85
CA GLU A 205 9.04 -12.49 -8.40
C GLU A 205 8.72 -13.99 -8.36
N ALA A 206 8.16 -14.48 -7.24
CA ALA A 206 7.72 -15.87 -7.11
C ALA A 206 6.63 -16.24 -8.12
N ALA A 207 5.61 -15.38 -8.28
CA ALA A 207 4.55 -15.59 -9.24
C ALA A 207 5.07 -15.60 -10.69
N TRP A 208 5.90 -14.61 -11.05
CA TRP A 208 6.42 -14.44 -12.40
C TRP A 208 7.35 -15.58 -12.83
N HIS A 209 8.18 -16.07 -11.91
CA HIS A 209 9.10 -17.19 -12.17
C HIS A 209 8.36 -18.48 -12.55
N HIS A 210 7.18 -18.72 -11.97
CA HIS A 210 6.40 -19.95 -12.18
C HIS A 210 5.24 -19.79 -13.18
N ALA A 211 4.87 -18.57 -13.54
CA ALA A 211 3.79 -18.32 -14.48
C ALA A 211 4.24 -18.63 -15.93
N VAL A 212 3.34 -19.22 -16.70
CA VAL A 212 3.55 -19.56 -18.11
C VAL A 212 2.85 -18.54 -19.02
N PRO A 213 3.40 -18.22 -20.21
CA PRO A 213 2.77 -17.33 -21.18
C PRO A 213 1.37 -17.78 -21.60
#